data_AF-A0AAD8PM51-F1
#
_entry.id   AF-A0AAD8PM51-F1
#
_cell.length_a   1.000
_cell.length_b   1.000
_cell.length_c   1.000
_cell.angle_alpha   90.00
_cell.angle_beta   90.00
_cell.angle_gamma   90.00
#
_symmetry.space_group_name_H-M   'P 1'
#
loop_
_entity.id
_entity.type
_entity.pdbx_description
1 polymer ?
#
loop_
_entity_poly.entity_id
_entity_poly.type
_entity_poly.pdbx_seq_one_letter_code
_entity_poly.pdbx_strand_id
1 'polypeptide(L)'
;MANLVFLYIYQDRWKDAEELQMQVLEARKRVLGEEHPDTLTSTSNLASTYGYQGRWRDAEELQMQVLEARKRVLEEEHPDTLTSTSNLASTYGYQGRWKDAEELQVQILEARKRMLGEEHPYTLLSMANLA
;
A
#
# COMPACT_ATOMS: atom_id res chain seq x y z
N MET A 1 -14.72 -25.01 18.60
CA MET A 1 -13.61 -25.73 17.93
C MET A 1 -13.48 -25.40 16.45
N ALA A 2 -14.57 -25.33 15.67
CA ALA A 2 -14.50 -24.95 14.24
C ALA A 2 -13.79 -23.59 13.99
N ASN A 3 -14.12 -22.55 14.77
CA ASN A 3 -13.53 -21.22 14.57
C ASN A 3 -12.01 -21.15 14.81
N LEU A 4 -11.49 -21.99 15.72
CA LEU A 4 -10.05 -22.03 16.02
C LEU A 4 -9.28 -22.75 14.90
N VAL A 5 -9.84 -23.84 14.37
CA VAL A 5 -9.28 -24.56 13.23
C VAL A 5 -9.25 -23.68 11.99
N PHE A 6 -10.33 -22.92 11.71
CA PHE A 6 -10.34 -21.96 10.61
C PHE A 6 -9.27 -20.87 10.79
N LEU A 7 -9.12 -20.31 11.99
CA LEU A 7 -8.11 -19.29 12.28
C LEU A 7 -6.69 -19.82 12.02
N TYR A 8 -6.38 -21.04 12.46
CA TYR A 8 -5.08 -21.67 12.18
C TYR A 8 -4.85 -21.89 10.68
N ILE A 9 -5.84 -22.41 9.94
CA ILE A 9 -5.74 -22.61 8.49
C ILE A 9 -5.49 -21.28 7.76
N TYR A 10 -6.18 -20.20 8.16
CA TYR A 10 -5.93 -18.88 7.58
C TYR A 10 -4.50 -18.41 7.90
N GLN A 11 -4.06 -18.55 9.14
CA GLN A 11 -2.74 -18.09 9.56
C GLN A 11 -1.61 -18.84 8.85
N ASP A 12 -1.73 -20.15 8.65
CA ASP A 12 -0.73 -20.92 7.90
C ASP A 12 -0.70 -20.52 6.42
N ARG A 13 -1.87 -20.33 5.79
CA ARG A 13 -1.94 -19.84 4.40
C ARG A 13 -1.33 -18.45 4.23
N TRP A 14 -1.45 -17.57 5.23
CA TRP A 14 -0.82 -16.25 5.19
C TRP A 14 0.70 -16.32 5.29
N LYS A 15 1.25 -17.25 6.08
CA LYS A 15 2.69 -17.49 6.16
C LYS A 15 3.25 -18.06 4.86
N ASP A 16 2.57 -19.04 4.27
CA ASP A 16 2.97 -19.62 2.98
C ASP A 16 2.96 -18.56 1.87
N ALA A 17 1.93 -17.70 1.86
CA ALA A 17 1.85 -16.59 0.91
C ALA A 17 2.97 -15.55 1.12
N GLU A 18 3.28 -15.21 2.37
CA GLU A 18 4.38 -14.31 2.71
C GLU A 18 5.73 -14.86 2.26
N GLU A 19 6.03 -16.13 2.53
CA GLU A 19 7.28 -16.76 2.13
C GLU A 19 7.45 -16.75 0.61
N LEU A 20 6.40 -17.13 -0.13
CA LEU A 20 6.42 -17.09 -1.59
C LEU A 20 6.60 -15.67 -2.12
N GLN A 21 5.93 -14.68 -1.52
CA GLN A 21 6.08 -13.27 -1.90
C GLN A 21 7.51 -12.76 -1.67
N MET A 22 8.15 -13.14 -0.56
CA MET A 22 9.55 -12.80 -0.28
C MET A 22 10.51 -13.41 -1.31
N GLN A 23 10.32 -14.69 -1.65
CA GLN A 23 11.14 -15.35 -2.69
C GLN A 23 10.99 -14.67 -4.06
N VAL A 24 9.76 -14.35 -4.45
CA VAL A 24 9.48 -13.63 -5.71
C VAL A 24 10.08 -12.23 -5.68
N LEU A 25 9.96 -11.52 -4.56
CA LEU A 25 10.51 -10.18 -4.40
C LEU A 25 12.04 -10.19 -4.53
N GLU A 26 12.72 -11.12 -3.88
CA GLU A 26 14.18 -11.25 -3.94
C GLU A 26 14.66 -11.56 -5.37
N ALA A 27 13.95 -12.46 -6.07
CA ALA A 27 14.24 -12.74 -7.46
C ALA A 27 14.05 -11.50 -8.36
N ARG A 28 12.98 -10.72 -8.14
CA ARG A 28 12.71 -9.48 -8.89
C ARG A 28 13.74 -8.40 -8.59
N LYS A 29 14.11 -8.20 -7.33
CA LYS A 29 15.20 -7.28 -6.94
C LYS A 29 16.50 -7.61 -7.68
N ARG A 30 16.86 -8.89 -7.74
CA ARG A 30 18.09 -9.35 -8.40
C ARG A 30 18.05 -9.20 -9.93
N VAL A 31 16.91 -9.50 -10.57
CA VAL A 31 16.79 -9.54 -12.03
C VAL A 31 16.43 -8.18 -12.63
N LEU A 32 15.53 -7.45 -11.99
CA LEU A 32 14.92 -6.22 -12.51
C LEU A 32 15.43 -4.95 -11.80
N GLY A 33 15.97 -5.09 -10.60
CA GLY A 33 16.34 -3.96 -9.73
C GLY A 33 15.23 -3.56 -8.76
N GLU A 34 15.58 -2.77 -7.75
CA GLU A 34 14.67 -2.40 -6.65
C GLU A 34 13.55 -1.44 -7.09
N GLU A 35 13.82 -0.59 -8.07
CA GLU A 35 12.89 0.46 -8.53
C GLU A 35 12.04 0.03 -9.73
N HIS A 36 12.22 -1.20 -10.22
CA HIS A 36 11.42 -1.69 -11.34
C HIS A 36 9.94 -1.78 -10.93
N PRO A 37 8.98 -1.38 -11.79
CA PRO A 37 7.54 -1.38 -11.47
C PRO A 37 7.02 -2.71 -10.90
N ASP A 38 7.48 -3.84 -11.47
CA ASP A 38 7.12 -5.17 -10.97
C ASP A 38 7.70 -5.48 -9.58
N THR A 39 8.90 -5.00 -9.27
CA THR A 39 9.50 -5.14 -7.94
C THR A 39 8.72 -4.33 -6.94
N LEU A 40 8.42 -3.06 -7.26
CA LEU A 40 7.62 -2.17 -6.40
C LEU A 40 6.19 -2.68 -6.16
N THR A 41 5.59 -3.30 -7.17
CA THR A 41 4.28 -3.97 -7.04
C THR A 41 4.37 -5.17 -6.11
N SER A 42 5.42 -6.00 -6.22
CA SER A 42 5.66 -7.10 -5.29
C SER A 42 5.85 -6.62 -3.85
N THR A 43 6.64 -5.57 -3.63
CA THR A 43 6.84 -4.98 -2.30
C THR A 43 5.52 -4.44 -1.71
N SER A 44 4.70 -3.80 -2.55
CA SER A 44 3.37 -3.31 -2.13
C SER A 44 2.45 -4.46 -1.70
N ASN A 45 2.46 -5.57 -2.45
CA ASN A 45 1.65 -6.74 -2.12
C ASN A 45 2.11 -7.40 -0.81
N LEU A 46 3.42 -7.47 -0.57
CA LEU A 46 3.96 -7.95 0.70
C LEU A 46 3.53 -7.05 1.88
N ALA A 47 3.54 -5.73 1.68
CA ALA A 47 3.03 -4.79 2.67
C ALA A 47 1.54 -5.00 2.99
N SER A 48 0.70 -5.25 1.97
CA SER A 48 -0.71 -5.60 2.17
C SER A 48 -0.87 -6.91 2.95
N THR A 49 -0.05 -7.92 2.67
CA THR A 49 -0.02 -9.17 3.44
C THR A 49 0.28 -8.91 4.92
N TYR A 50 1.27 -8.05 5.22
CA TYR A 50 1.54 -7.62 6.60
C TYR A 50 0.35 -6.91 7.24
N GLY A 51 -0.34 -6.03 6.51
CA GLY A 51 -1.57 -5.40 6.99
C GLY A 51 -2.65 -6.42 7.34
N TYR A 52 -2.91 -7.42 6.49
CA TYR A 52 -3.89 -8.48 6.76
C TYR A 52 -3.53 -9.35 7.98
N GLN A 53 -2.23 -9.45 8.31
CA GLN A 53 -1.75 -10.12 9.52
C GLN A 53 -1.76 -9.20 10.76
N GLY A 54 -2.15 -7.93 10.63
CA GLY A 54 -2.10 -6.92 11.69
C GLY A 54 -0.70 -6.38 11.98
N ARG A 55 0.28 -6.68 11.13
CA ARG A 55 1.67 -6.23 11.23
C ARG A 55 1.83 -4.85 10.58
N TRP A 56 1.12 -3.87 11.12
CA TRP A 56 1.01 -2.53 10.51
C TRP A 56 2.33 -1.76 10.43
N ARG A 57 3.30 -2.01 11.32
CA ARG A 57 4.62 -1.37 11.26
C ARG A 57 5.46 -1.90 10.09
N ASP A 58 5.45 -3.22 9.88
CA ASP A 58 6.16 -3.84 8.76
C ASP A 58 5.52 -3.42 7.43
N ALA A 59 4.20 -3.30 7.39
CA ALA A 59 3.48 -2.76 6.23
C ALA A 59 3.87 -1.30 5.92
N GLU A 60 3.94 -0.45 6.95
CA GLU A 60 4.34 0.96 6.83
C GLU A 60 5.76 1.09 6.25
N GLU A 61 6.72 0.33 6.77
CA GLU A 61 8.11 0.37 6.30
C GLU A 61 8.21 0.07 4.80
N LEU A 62 7.55 -1.01 4.35
CA LEU A 62 7.54 -1.38 2.93
C LEU A 62 6.79 -0.36 2.07
N GLN A 63 5.67 0.19 2.56
CA GLN A 63 4.91 1.21 1.84
C GLN A 63 5.70 2.51 1.68
N MET A 64 6.47 2.93 2.68
CA MET A 64 7.36 4.10 2.59
C MET A 64 8.45 3.89 1.54
N GLN A 65 9.09 2.71 1.53
CA GLN A 65 10.10 2.37 0.50
C GLN A 65 9.51 2.44 -0.91
N VAL A 66 8.32 1.85 -1.12
CA VAL A 66 7.63 1.88 -2.42
C VAL A 66 7.27 3.31 -2.81
N LEU A 67 6.72 4.09 -1.88
CA LEU A 67 6.30 5.46 -2.14
C LEU A 67 7.48 6.32 -2.56
N GLU A 68 8.61 6.25 -1.84
CA GLU A 68 9.82 6.99 -2.17
C GLU A 68 10.39 6.58 -3.54
N ALA A 69 10.39 5.29 -3.87
CA ALA A 69 10.80 4.82 -5.18
C ALA A 69 9.86 5.32 -6.30
N ARG A 70 8.54 5.27 -6.10
CA ARG A 70 7.56 5.75 -7.10
C ARG A 70 7.64 7.27 -7.29
N LYS A 71 7.85 8.05 -6.23
CA LYS A 71 8.11 9.49 -6.34
C LYS A 71 9.34 9.80 -7.21
N ARG A 72 10.40 8.99 -7.11
CA ARG A 72 11.62 9.16 -7.91
C ARG A 72 11.46 8.75 -9.37
N VAL A 73 10.70 7.68 -9.65
CA VAL A 73 10.57 7.10 -11.01
C VAL A 73 9.38 7.66 -11.79
N LEU A 74 8.28 7.99 -11.12
CA LEU A 74 6.99 8.32 -11.75
C LEU A 74 6.50 9.73 -11.41
N GLU A 75 7.14 10.44 -10.47
CA GLU A 75 6.69 11.71 -9.89
C GLU A 75 5.52 11.57 -8.90
N GLU A 76 5.23 12.66 -8.18
CA GLU A 76 4.27 12.70 -7.06
C GLU A 76 2.82 12.44 -7.51
N GLU A 77 2.44 12.98 -8.67
CA GLU A 77 1.05 12.98 -9.16
C GLU A 77 0.68 11.71 -9.93
N HIS A 78 1.63 10.83 -10.23
CA HIS A 78 1.33 9.63 -11.01
C HIS A 78 0.32 8.71 -10.28
N PRO A 79 -0.64 8.09 -11.00
CA PRO A 79 -1.68 7.24 -10.39
C PRO A 79 -1.13 6.16 -9.45
N ASP A 80 0.00 5.54 -9.79
CA ASP A 80 0.65 4.54 -8.95
C ASP A 80 1.26 5.15 -7.67
N THR A 81 1.82 6.35 -7.75
CA THR A 81 2.32 7.08 -6.58
C THR A 81 1.17 7.44 -5.66
N LEU A 82 0.08 8.00 -6.19
CA LEU A 82 -1.14 8.32 -5.43
C LEU A 82 -1.78 7.08 -4.79
N THR A 83 -1.70 5.92 -5.45
CA THR A 83 -2.16 4.64 -4.90
C THR A 83 -1.29 4.20 -3.73
N SER A 84 0.04 4.32 -3.83
CA SER A 84 0.94 4.05 -2.71
C SER A 84 0.69 5.00 -1.53
N THR A 85 0.47 6.28 -1.79
CA THR A 85 0.10 7.27 -0.76
C THR A 85 -1.20 6.87 -0.06
N SER A 86 -2.19 6.38 -0.81
CA SER A 86 -3.48 5.94 -0.25
C SER A 86 -3.32 4.71 0.66
N ASN A 87 -2.45 3.78 0.27
CA ASN A 87 -2.13 2.59 1.07
C ASN A 87 -1.45 2.98 2.39
N LEU A 88 -0.50 3.92 2.34
CA LEU A 88 0.17 4.43 3.54
C LEU A 88 -0.81 5.18 4.47
N ALA A 89 -1.70 6.01 3.92
CA ALA A 89 -2.76 6.67 4.69
C ALA A 89 -3.67 5.66 5.39
N SER A 90 -4.05 4.59 4.69
CA SER A 90 -4.85 3.50 5.28
C SER A 90 -4.11 2.82 6.44
N THR A 91 -2.82 2.53 6.28
CA THR A 91 -1.97 1.97 7.34
C THR A 91 -1.89 2.89 8.55
N TYR A 92 -1.72 4.20 8.35
CA TYR A 92 -1.77 5.19 9.43
C TYR A 92 -3.11 5.18 10.17
N GLY A 93 -4.23 5.09 9.44
CA GLY A 93 -5.56 4.91 10.04
C GLY A 93 -5.65 3.66 10.93
N TYR A 94 -5.19 2.50 10.44
CA TYR A 94 -5.15 1.27 11.24
C TYR A 94 -4.24 1.34 12.47
N GLN A 95 -3.21 2.19 12.44
CA GLN A 95 -2.35 2.48 13.59
C GLN A 95 -2.93 3.54 14.55
N GLY A 96 -4.10 4.14 14.23
CA GLY A 96 -4.71 5.23 14.99
C GLY A 96 -4.06 6.60 14.77
N ARG A 97 -3.20 6.73 13.75
CA ARG A 97 -2.51 7.97 13.36
C ARG A 97 -3.37 8.76 12.37
N TRP A 98 -4.56 9.14 12.81
CA TRP A 98 -5.59 9.76 11.96
C TRP A 98 -5.14 11.06 11.31
N LYS A 99 -4.35 11.88 12.02
CA LYS A 99 -3.82 13.14 11.47
C LYS A 99 -2.88 12.91 10.29
N ASP A 100 -1.98 11.94 10.43
CA ASP A 100 -1.03 11.60 9.37
C ASP A 100 -1.77 11.00 8.15
N ALA A 101 -2.80 10.18 8.41
CA ALA A 101 -3.66 9.64 7.36
C ALA A 101 -4.44 10.74 6.62
N GLU A 102 -5.01 11.69 7.35
CA GLU A 102 -5.75 12.83 6.81
C GLU A 102 -4.85 13.70 5.93
N GLU A 103 -3.63 14.02 6.38
CA GLU A 103 -2.68 14.82 5.61
C GLU A 103 -2.38 14.18 4.24
N LEU A 104 -2.09 12.88 4.22
CA LEU A 104 -1.85 12.15 2.98
C LEU A 104 -3.09 12.12 2.08
N GLN A 105 -4.28 11.93 2.66
CA GLN A 105 -5.52 11.87 1.91
C GLN A 105 -5.91 13.22 1.30
N VAL A 106 -5.61 14.34 1.98
CA VAL A 106 -5.75 15.70 1.43
C VAL A 106 -4.83 15.91 0.23
N GLN A 107 -3.56 15.51 0.34
CA GLN A 107 -2.61 15.58 -0.78
C GLN A 107 -3.12 14.82 -2.02
N ILE A 108 -3.66 13.61 -1.83
CA ILE A 108 -4.25 12.81 -2.91
C ILE A 108 -5.46 13.53 -3.53
N LEU A 109 -6.34 14.11 -2.70
CA LEU A 109 -7.51 14.84 -3.18
C LEU A 109 -7.09 16.02 -4.07
N GLU A 110 -6.13 16.83 -3.62
CA GLU A 110 -5.64 17.99 -4.38
C GLU A 110 -5.02 17.58 -5.72
N ALA A 111 -4.20 16.53 -5.72
CA ALA A 111 -3.62 15.99 -6.95
C ALA A 111 -4.69 15.51 -7.94
N ARG A 112 -5.68 14.74 -7.46
CA ARG A 112 -6.77 14.24 -8.31
C ARG A 112 -7.67 15.35 -8.84
N LYS A 113 -7.97 16.38 -8.04
CA LYS A 113 -8.68 17.57 -8.51
C LYS A 113 -7.94 18.25 -9.67
N ARG A 114 -6.63 18.41 -9.55
CA ARG A 114 -5.79 19.05 -10.58
C ARG A 114 -5.73 18.24 -11.87
N MET A 115 -5.55 16.93 -11.78
CA MET A 115 -5.34 16.06 -12.94
C MET A 115 -6.64 15.61 -13.63
N LEU A 116 -7.68 15.32 -12.84
CA LEU A 116 -8.88 14.62 -13.31
C LEU A 116 -10.13 15.48 -13.26
N GLY A 117 -10.09 16.60 -12.51
CA GLY A 117 -11.26 17.43 -12.21
C GLY A 117 -12.05 16.96 -10.99
N GLU A 118 -12.99 17.80 -10.54
CA GLU A 118 -13.74 17.59 -9.30
C GLU A 118 -14.77 16.45 -9.40
N GLU A 119 -15.39 16.27 -10.56
CA GLU A 119 -16.45 15.28 -10.77
C GLU A 119 -15.92 13.88 -11.10
N HIS A 120 -14.61 13.71 -11.24
CA HIS A 120 -14.04 12.42 -11.59
C HIS A 120 -14.26 11.38 -10.46
N PRO A 121 -14.63 10.13 -10.77
CA PRO A 121 -14.92 9.10 -9.75
C PRO A 121 -13.83 8.92 -8.70
N TYR A 122 -12.55 8.98 -9.08
CA TYR A 122 -11.44 8.92 -8.12
C TYR A 122 -11.30 10.15 -7.23
N THR A 123 -11.66 11.34 -7.71
CA THR A 123 -11.69 12.56 -6.89
C THR A 123 -12.82 12.46 -5.87
N LEU A 124 -14.01 12.02 -6.29
CA LEU A 124 -15.15 11.79 -5.41
C LEU A 124 -14.85 10.73 -4.35
N LEU A 125 -14.18 9.63 -4.72
CA LEU A 125 -13.72 8.62 -3.77
C LEU A 125 -12.76 9.21 -2.73
N SER A 126 -11.84 10.09 -3.16
CA SER A 126 -10.94 10.77 -2.22
C SER A 126 -11.67 11.69 -1.25
N MET A 127 -12.74 12.37 -1.69
CA MET A 127 -13.58 13.19 -0.84
C MET A 127 -14.35 12.33 0.17
N ALA A 128 -14.87 11.18 -0.26
CA ALA A 128 -15.57 10.24 0.63
C ALA A 128 -14.65 9.67 1.72
N ASN A 129 -13.37 9.46 1.43
CA ASN A 129 -12.39 9.00 2.42
C ASN A 129 -12.01 10.07 3.47
N LEU A 130 -12.34 11.36 3.23
CA LEU A 130 -12.09 12.48 4.15
C LEU A 130 -13.33 12.90 4.95
N ALA A 131 -14.52 12.39 4.60
CA ALA A 131 -15.80 12.75 5.21
C ALA A 131 -16.10 11.89 6.45
#